data_AF-A0A8X7B7T1-F1
#
_entry.id   AF-A0A8X7B7T1-F1
#
_cell.length_a   1.000
_cell.length_b   1.000
_cell.length_c   1.000
_cell.angle_alpha   90.00
_cell.angle_beta   90.00
_cell.angle_gamma   90.00
#
_symmetry.space_group_name_H-M   'P 1'
#
loop_
_entity.id
_entity.type
_entity.pdbx_description
1 polymer ?
#
loop_
_entity_poly.entity_id
_entity_poly.type
_entity_poly.pdbx_seq_one_letter_code
_entity_poly.pdbx_strand_id
1 'polypeptide(L)'
;MLSRSVTKEEESVCEANNITIADMPTRSCKDMREAQLKDDNFKKIIDSFEFPLKTEEYANWTERGFLMNQGILYRYVPDADLFRRSSVSHSNC
;
A
#
# COMPACT_ATOMS: atom_id res chain seq x y z
N MET A 1 37.02 -31.86 4.28
CA MET A 1 37.07 -30.98 5.48
C MET A 1 36.23 -29.76 5.17
N LEU A 2 35.16 -29.51 5.92
CA LEU A 2 34.32 -28.32 5.75
C LEU A 2 34.72 -27.31 6.83
N SER A 3 35.41 -26.25 6.40
CA SER A 3 35.86 -25.15 7.26
C SER A 3 34.71 -24.16 7.41
N ARG A 4 34.26 -23.91 8.65
CA ARG A 4 33.37 -22.78 8.96
C ARG A 4 34.21 -21.50 8.94
N SER A 5 34.02 -20.64 7.94
CA SER A 5 34.43 -19.24 8.04
C SER A 5 33.26 -18.44 8.60
N VAL A 6 33.46 -17.89 9.81
CA VAL A 6 32.58 -16.90 10.43
C VAL A 6 32.68 -15.63 9.60
N THR A 7 31.79 -15.47 8.62
CA THR A 7 31.55 -14.17 8.00
C THR A 7 30.63 -13.41 8.93
N LYS A 8 31.15 -12.31 9.49
CA LYS A 8 30.37 -11.31 10.22
C LYS A 8 29.09 -11.05 9.45
N GLU A 9 27.97 -11.33 10.10
CA GLU A 9 26.68 -10.78 9.72
C GLU A 9 26.83 -9.27 9.90
N GLU A 10 27.34 -8.60 8.87
CA GLU A 10 26.96 -7.22 8.64
C GLU A 10 25.48 -7.31 8.32
N GLU A 11 24.70 -7.24 9.39
CA GLU A 11 23.27 -6.99 9.38
C GLU A 11 23.13 -5.72 8.53
N SER A 12 22.94 -5.91 7.23
CA SER A 12 22.41 -4.85 6.41
C SER A 12 21.06 -4.61 7.05
N VAL A 13 21.00 -3.61 7.93
CA VAL A 13 19.78 -2.97 8.32
C VAL A 13 19.24 -2.47 6.99
N CYS A 14 18.46 -3.32 6.34
CA CYS A 14 17.49 -2.87 5.38
C CYS A 14 16.77 -1.79 6.18
N GLU A 15 17.01 -0.54 5.84
CA GLU A 15 16.26 0.59 6.34
C GLU A 15 14.87 0.40 5.74
N ALA A 16 14.16 -0.58 6.29
CA ALA A 16 12.78 -0.86 6.01
C ALA A 16 12.10 0.37 6.57
N ASN A 17 11.89 1.37 5.72
CA ASN A 17 11.13 2.56 6.05
C ASN A 17 9.95 2.09 6.88
N ASN A 18 9.96 2.47 8.16
CA ASN A 18 8.97 2.02 9.12
C ASN A 18 7.64 2.54 8.59
N ILE A 19 6.90 1.70 7.86
CA ILE A 19 5.61 2.05 7.30
C ILE A 19 4.71 2.29 8.50
N THR A 20 4.59 3.56 8.87
CA THR A 20 3.74 3.98 9.96
C THR A 20 2.34 3.90 9.39
N ILE A 21 1.64 2.79 9.64
CA ILE A 21 0.22 2.66 9.28
C ILE A 21 -0.54 3.62 10.19
N ALA A 22 -0.54 4.90 9.83
CA ALA A 22 -1.11 5.99 10.62
C ALA A 22 -2.63 5.87 10.79
N ASP A 23 -3.27 5.06 9.94
CA ASP A 23 -4.71 4.80 9.98
C ASP A 23 -4.94 3.28 9.91
N MET A 24 -4.55 2.57 10.98
CA MET A 24 -5.01 1.20 11.13
C MET A 24 -6.52 1.27 11.39
N PRO A 25 -7.36 0.70 10.51
CA PRO A 25 -8.80 0.86 10.61
C PRO A 25 -9.27 0.28 11.93
N THR A 26 -9.84 1.11 12.80
CA THR A 26 -10.52 0.65 14.04
C THR A 26 -11.78 -0.16 13.74
N ARG A 27 -12.18 -0.21 12.47
CA ARG A 27 -13.36 -0.91 11.96
C ARG A 27 -12.99 -2.32 11.53
N SER A 28 -13.94 -3.26 11.64
CA SER A 28 -13.69 -4.63 11.21
C SER A 28 -13.40 -4.69 9.70
N CYS A 29 -12.59 -5.64 9.25
CA CYS A 29 -12.30 -5.83 7.83
C CYS A 29 -13.60 -5.99 7.01
N LYS A 30 -14.61 -6.62 7.58
CA LYS A 30 -15.93 -6.75 6.96
C LYS A 30 -16.58 -5.40 6.69
N ASP A 31 -16.62 -4.53 7.70
CA ASP A 31 -17.22 -3.19 7.56
C ASP A 31 -16.46 -2.34 6.54
N MET A 32 -15.13 -2.47 6.50
CA MET A 32 -14.31 -1.80 5.50
C MET A 32 -14.63 -2.28 4.09
N ARG A 33 -14.75 -3.60 3.90
CA ARG A 33 -15.10 -4.19 2.61
C ARG A 33 -16.46 -3.68 2.13
N GLU A 34 -17.45 -3.71 3.02
CA GLU A 34 -18.79 -3.20 2.72
C GLU A 34 -18.78 -1.70 2.40
N ALA A 35 -17.95 -0.91 3.09
CA ALA A 35 -17.80 0.51 2.81
C ALA A 35 -17.15 0.75 1.43
N GLN A 36 -16.15 -0.05 1.04
CA GLN A 36 -15.49 0.05 -0.26
C GLN A 36 -16.41 -0.35 -1.41
N LEU A 37 -17.22 -1.40 -1.22
CA LEU A 37 -18.16 -1.87 -2.25
C LEU A 37 -19.35 -0.92 -2.50
N LYS A 38 -19.59 0.07 -1.63
CA LYS A 38 -20.59 1.12 -1.86
C LYS A 38 -20.15 2.14 -2.91
N ASP A 39 -18.85 2.26 -3.17
CA ASP A 39 -18.30 3.16 -4.18
C ASP A 39 -18.02 2.37 -5.47
N ASP A 40 -18.67 2.76 -6.56
CA ASP A 40 -18.51 2.11 -7.87
C ASP A 40 -17.07 2.18 -8.40
N ASN A 41 -16.28 3.19 -8.02
CA ASN A 41 -14.88 3.28 -8.43
C ASN A 41 -14.02 2.26 -7.70
N PHE A 42 -14.20 2.13 -6.38
CA PHE A 42 -13.47 1.11 -5.61
C PHE A 42 -13.92 -0.28 -6.00
N LYS A 43 -15.21 -0.48 -6.28
CA LYS A 43 -15.73 -1.74 -6.79
C LYS A 43 -15.06 -2.16 -8.10
N LYS A 44 -14.90 -1.26 -9.07
CA LYS A 44 -14.18 -1.57 -10.32
C LYS A 44 -12.74 -2.01 -10.08
N ILE A 45 -12.03 -1.30 -9.20
CA ILE A 45 -10.64 -1.64 -8.86
C ILE A 45 -10.59 -3.03 -8.22
N ILE A 46 -11.45 -3.26 -7.22
CA ILE A 46 -11.61 -4.54 -6.53
C ILE A 46 -11.91 -5.67 -7.52
N ASP A 47 -12.84 -5.47 -8.46
CA ASP A 47 -13.22 -6.46 -9.45
C ASP A 47 -12.01 -6.81 -10.34
N SER A 48 -11.17 -5.82 -10.73
CA SER A 48 -9.92 -6.07 -11.45
C SER A 48 -8.89 -6.90 -10.64
N PHE A 49 -8.90 -6.80 -9.30
CA PHE A 49 -8.01 -7.57 -8.42
C PHE A 49 -8.55 -8.97 -8.11
N GLU A 50 -9.87 -9.16 -7.95
CA GLU A 50 -10.50 -10.46 -7.66
C GLU A 50 -10.63 -11.34 -8.92
N PHE A 51 -10.84 -10.71 -10.06
CA PHE A 51 -10.88 -11.36 -11.36
C PHE A 51 -9.74 -10.80 -12.21
N PRO A 52 -8.48 -11.24 -11.96
CA PRO A 52 -7.35 -10.88 -12.80
C PRO A 52 -7.50 -11.60 -14.14
N LEU A 53 -8.40 -11.07 -14.97
CA LEU A 53 -8.23 -11.12 -16.40
C LEU A 53 -6.83 -10.55 -16.64
N LYS A 54 -6.06 -11.14 -17.55
CA LYS A 54 -4.68 -10.71 -17.87
C LYS A 54 -4.69 -9.36 -18.59
N THR A 55 -5.39 -8.38 -18.04
CA THR A 55 -5.65 -7.06 -18.58
C THR A 55 -4.67 -6.07 -17.98
N GLU A 56 -4.34 -5.09 -18.81
CA GLU A 56 -3.55 -3.90 -18.49
C GLU A 56 -4.09 -3.14 -17.25
N GLU A 57 -5.38 -3.31 -16.94
CA GLU A 57 -6.05 -2.67 -15.80
C GLU A 57 -5.43 -3.02 -14.45
N TYR A 58 -5.07 -4.28 -14.20
CA TYR A 58 -4.42 -4.68 -12.94
C TYR A 58 -3.08 -3.95 -12.75
N ALA A 59 -2.27 -3.90 -13.81
CA ALA A 59 -0.99 -3.20 -13.81
C ALA A 59 -1.19 -1.69 -13.60
N ASN A 60 -2.13 -1.10 -14.33
CA ASN A 60 -2.47 0.32 -14.22
C ASN A 60 -2.91 0.72 -12.80
N TRP A 61 -3.70 -0.11 -12.11
CA TRP A 61 -4.09 0.17 -10.73
C TRP A 61 -2.94 0.00 -9.74
N THR A 62 -2.09 -0.99 -9.95
CA THR A 62 -0.90 -1.22 -9.11
C THR A 62 0.10 -0.07 -9.25
N GLU A 63 0.34 0.42 -10.46
CA GLU A 63 1.20 1.60 -10.72
C GLU A 63 0.67 2.88 -10.08
N ARG A 64 -0.66 3.01 -9.96
CA ARG A 64 -1.32 4.11 -9.23
C ARG A 64 -1.26 3.97 -7.71
N GLY A 65 -0.63 2.91 -7.21
CA GLY A 65 -0.42 2.64 -5.79
C GLY A 65 -1.56 1.87 -5.12
N PHE A 66 -2.45 1.22 -5.87
CA PHE A 66 -3.49 0.38 -5.27
C PHE A 66 -2.99 -1.06 -5.04
N LEU A 67 -3.35 -1.63 -3.90
CA LEU A 67 -3.01 -2.99 -3.51
C LEU A 67 -4.19 -3.64 -2.80
N MET A 68 -4.45 -4.92 -3.04
CA MET A 68 -5.47 -5.67 -2.29
C MET A 68 -4.83 -6.71 -1.37
N ASN A 69 -5.22 -6.71 -0.09
CA ASN A 69 -4.78 -7.71 0.88
C ASN A 69 -6.00 -8.26 1.63
N GLN A 70 -6.18 -9.59 1.60
CA GLN A 70 -7.30 -10.29 2.24
C GLN A 70 -8.69 -9.70 1.90
N GLY A 71 -8.87 -9.23 0.67
CA GLY A 71 -10.11 -8.63 0.19
C GLY A 71 -10.29 -7.15 0.52
N ILE A 72 -9.36 -6.51 1.24
CA ILE A 72 -9.40 -5.08 1.52
C ILE A 72 -8.47 -4.34 0.56
N LEU A 73 -8.99 -3.28 -0.06
CA LEU A 73 -8.22 -2.42 -0.95
C LEU A 73 -7.48 -1.36 -0.14
N TYR A 74 -6.20 -1.18 -0.41
CA TYR A 74 -5.34 -0.17 0.17
C TYR A 74 -4.78 0.71 -0.94
N ARG A 75 -4.50 1.97 -0.61
CA ARG A 75 -3.77 2.88 -1.48
C ARG A 75 -2.50 3.32 -0.79
N TYR A 76 -1.36 2.94 -1.35
CA TYR A 76 -0.06 3.46 -0.97
C TYR A 76 0.12 4.85 -1.57
N VAL A 77 0.58 5.79 -0.75
CA VAL A 77 1.01 7.13 -1.19
C VAL A 77 2.50 7.19 -0.92
N PRO A 78 3.35 7.32 -1.95
CA PRO A 78 4.79 7.41 -1.73
C PRO A 78 5.13 8.66 -0.92
N ASP A 79 6.14 8.57 -0.06
CA ASP A 79 6.55 9.68 0.81
C ASP A 79 6.85 10.97 0.03
N ALA A 80 7.35 10.85 -1.20
CA ALA A 80 7.57 11.98 -2.11
C ALA A 80 6.32 12.84 -2.35
N ASP A 81 5.12 12.25 -2.30
CA ASP A 81 3.84 12.95 -2.41
C ASP A 81 3.31 13.45 -1.05
N LEU A 82 3.73 12.83 0.06
CA LEU A 82 3.42 13.31 1.41
C LEU A 82 4.21 14.60 1.75
N PHE A 83 5.47 14.71 1.31
CA PHE A 83 6.28 15.92 1.43
C PHE A 83 5.74 17.10 0.59
N ARG A 84 5.10 16.84 -0.56
CA ARG A 84 4.45 17.88 -1.37
C ARG A 84 3.17 18.42 -0.75
N ARG A 85 2.48 17.63 0.07
CA ARG A 85 1.26 18.08 0.77
C ARG A 85 1.55 18.92 2.01
N SER A 86 2.67 18.65 2.68
CA SER A 86 3.13 19.48 3.81
C SER A 86 3.72 20.83 3.37
N SER A 87 3.92 21.06 2.07
CA SER A 87 4.31 22.36 1.52
C SER A 87 3.12 23.31 1.25
N VAL A 88 1.87 22.86 1.40
CA VAL A 88 0.69 23.74 1.36
C VAL A 88 0.21 24.01 2.79
N SER A 89 1.06 24.67 3.56
CA SER A 89 0.67 25.34 4.80
C SER A 89 1.45 26.64 4.90
N HIS A 90 1.26 27.51 3.91
CA HIS A 90 1.51 28.93 4.07
C HIS A 90 0.40 29.72 3.39
N SER A 91 -0.03 30.77 4.10
CA SER A 91 -0.78 31.96 3.69
C SER A 91 -2.31 31.91 3.52
N ASN A 92 -2.96 32.52 4.52
CA ASN A 92 -4.14 33.41 4.50
C ASN A 92 -5.50 32.71 4.36
N CYS A 93 -6.45 32.79 5.30
CA CYS A 93 -6.79 33.79 6.32
C CYS A 93 -7.38 33.08 7.55
#